data_AF-A0A972CM17-F1
#
_entry.id   AF-A0A972CM17-F1
#
_cell.length_a   1.000
_cell.length_b   1.000
_cell.length_c   1.000
_cell.angle_alpha   90.00
_cell.angle_beta   90.00
_cell.angle_gamma   90.00
#
_symmetry.space_group_name_H-M   'P 1'
#
loop_
_entity.id
_entity.type
_entity.pdbx_description
1 polymer ?
#
loop_
_entity_poly.entity_id
_entity_poly.type
_entity_poly.pdbx_seq_one_letter_code
_entity_poly.pdbx_strand_id
1 'polypeptide(L)'
;MFWKIQKRNGWGEIDYRYNPANQLTQVGNRTYQYDPNGNLIKEVLGKSHIDYQYNYENRLVKFEDKIKHPMNCWREKETVTYSYDALGRRVKKEIDRSGT
;
A
#
# COMPACT_ATOMS: atom_id res chain seq x y z
N MET A 1 -6.85 21.00 -8.45
CA MET A 1 -6.17 20.59 -9.70
C MET A 1 -5.50 19.25 -9.43
N PHE A 2 -5.74 18.22 -10.26
CA PHE A 2 -5.14 16.89 -10.10
C PHE A 2 -4.12 16.67 -11.23
N TRP A 3 -2.92 16.23 -10.91
CA TRP A 3 -1.86 16.03 -11.91
C TRP A 3 -1.99 14.62 -12.52
N LYS A 4 -1.99 14.52 -13.85
CA LYS A 4 -1.93 13.25 -14.58
C LYS A 4 -0.61 13.16 -15.34
N ILE A 5 0.08 12.03 -15.23
CA ILE A 5 1.29 11.71 -15.97
C ILE A 5 1.06 10.40 -16.73
N GLN A 6 1.52 10.32 -17.96
CA GLN A 6 1.59 9.09 -18.73
C GLN A 6 3.03 8.65 -18.85
N LYS A 7 3.32 7.38 -18.60
CA LYS A 7 4.63 6.80 -18.92
C LYS A 7 4.43 5.63 -19.88
N ARG A 8 5.12 5.69 -21.01
CA ARG A 8 5.11 4.64 -22.03
C ARG A 8 6.42 3.86 -21.97
N ASN A 9 6.34 2.54 -21.94
CA ASN A 9 7.47 1.63 -22.08
C ASN A 9 7.19 0.58 -23.17
N GLY A 10 8.10 -0.37 -23.38
CA GLY A 10 7.95 -1.43 -24.38
C GLY A 10 6.75 -2.37 -24.17
N TRP A 11 6.04 -2.24 -23.05
CA TRP A 11 4.89 -3.05 -22.66
C TRP A 11 3.56 -2.28 -22.63
N GLY A 12 3.58 -0.98 -22.96
CA GLY A 12 2.37 -0.15 -23.03
C GLY A 12 2.51 1.21 -22.34
N GLU A 13 1.36 1.85 -22.13
CA GLU A 13 1.23 3.13 -21.45
C GLU A 13 0.57 2.93 -20.08
N ILE A 14 1.12 3.56 -19.04
CA ILE A 14 0.59 3.49 -17.67
C ILE A 14 0.20 4.89 -17.21
N ASP A 15 -1.04 4.99 -16.73
CA ASP A 15 -1.62 6.20 -16.14
C ASP A 15 -1.20 6.38 -14.70
N TYR A 16 -0.64 7.55 -14.38
CA TYR A 16 -0.36 8.00 -13.03
C TYR A 16 -1.23 9.21 -12.73
N ARG A 17 -1.89 9.21 -11.57
CA ARG A 17 -2.66 10.36 -11.07
C ARG A 17 -2.20 10.72 -9.67
N TYR A 18 -2.17 12.02 -9.39
CA TYR A 18 -1.75 12.56 -8.11
C TYR A 18 -2.78 13.57 -7.58
N ASN A 19 -2.94 13.62 -6.26
CA ASN A 19 -3.70 14.67 -5.60
C ASN A 19 -2.86 15.96 -5.43
N PRO A 20 -3.46 17.08 -4.96
CA PRO A 20 -2.72 18.33 -4.72
C PRO A 20 -1.57 18.24 -3.71
N ALA A 21 -1.57 17.23 -2.83
CA ALA A 21 -0.48 16.96 -1.89
C ALA A 21 0.65 16.12 -2.52
N ASN A 22 0.66 15.96 -3.85
CA ASN A 22 1.59 15.12 -4.60
C ASN A 22 1.58 13.63 -4.19
N GLN A 23 0.48 13.16 -3.61
CA GLN A 23 0.31 11.75 -3.28
C GLN A 23 -0.28 11.02 -4.49
N LEU A 24 0.30 9.87 -4.81
CA LEU A 24 -0.13 9.01 -5.91
C LEU A 24 -1.49 8.41 -5.61
N THR A 25 -2.53 8.74 -6.37
CA THR A 25 -3.89 8.23 -6.15
C THR A 25 -4.28 7.10 -7.09
N GLN A 26 -3.60 6.97 -8.24
CA GLN A 26 -3.86 5.91 -9.19
C GLN A 26 -2.63 5.55 -10.04
N VAL A 27 -2.40 4.25 -10.26
CA VAL A 27 -1.48 3.70 -11.27
C VAL A 27 -2.19 2.62 -12.08
N GLY A 28 -2.52 2.90 -13.34
CA GLY A 28 -3.35 1.99 -14.15
C GLY A 28 -4.64 1.61 -13.40
N ASN A 29 -4.78 0.33 -13.06
CA ASN A 29 -5.93 -0.21 -12.33
C ASN A 29 -5.77 -0.25 -10.80
N ARG A 30 -4.65 0.23 -10.26
CA ARG A 30 -4.42 0.34 -8.82
C ARG A 30 -4.81 1.72 -8.31
N THR A 31 -5.53 1.79 -7.19
CA THR A 31 -5.87 3.06 -6.53
C THR A 31 -5.38 3.10 -5.10
N TYR A 32 -5.09 4.30 -4.61
CA TYR A 32 -4.47 4.53 -3.30
C TYR A 32 -5.26 5.58 -2.52
N GLN A 33 -5.43 5.35 -1.22
CA GLN A 33 -6.14 6.25 -0.30
C GLN A 33 -5.24 6.59 0.88
N TYR A 34 -5.30 7.84 1.32
CA TYR A 34 -4.46 8.37 2.38
C TYR A 34 -5.32 8.95 3.51
N ASP A 35 -4.82 8.86 4.74
CA ASP A 35 -5.38 9.62 5.87
C ASP A 35 -4.97 11.10 5.83
N PRO A 36 -5.51 11.97 6.70
CA PRO A 36 -5.15 13.39 6.76
C PRO A 36 -3.67 13.66 7.09
N ASN A 37 -2.98 12.73 7.75
CA ASN A 37 -1.53 12.84 8.03
C ASN A 37 -0.68 12.43 6.81
N GLY A 38 -1.33 11.93 5.75
CA GLY A 38 -0.69 11.50 4.52
C GLY A 38 -0.15 10.08 4.53
N ASN A 39 -0.59 9.24 5.47
CA ASN A 39 -0.25 7.82 5.45
C ASN A 39 -1.15 7.08 4.46
N LEU A 40 -0.59 6.14 3.72
CA LEU A 40 -1.36 5.24 2.88
C LEU A 40 -2.20 4.31 3.75
N ILE A 41 -3.52 4.39 3.67
CA ILE A 41 -4.44 3.54 4.46
C ILE A 41 -5.06 2.40 3.63
N LYS A 42 -5.10 2.55 2.31
CA LYS A 42 -5.68 1.51 1.43
C LYS A 42 -5.04 1.51 0.04
N GLU A 43 -4.68 0.34 -0.44
CA GLU A 43 -4.39 0.05 -1.85
C GLU A 43 -5.49 -0.87 -2.41
N VAL A 44 -6.00 -0.61 -3.61
CA VAL A 44 -7.03 -1.47 -4.25
C VAL A 44 -6.55 -1.89 -5.63
N LEU A 45 -6.69 -3.18 -5.95
CA LEU A 45 -6.49 -3.75 -7.29
C LEU A 45 -7.69 -4.65 -7.62
N GLY A 46 -8.58 -4.16 -8.49
CA GLY A 46 -9.81 -4.86 -8.84
C GLY A 46 -10.70 -5.08 -7.61
N LYS A 47 -10.99 -6.34 -7.26
CA LYS A 47 -11.79 -6.71 -6.07
C LYS A 47 -10.95 -6.95 -4.82
N SER A 48 -9.62 -6.89 -4.92
CA SER A 48 -8.71 -7.10 -3.81
C SER A 48 -8.10 -5.79 -3.32
N HIS A 49 -7.61 -5.78 -2.09
CA HIS A 49 -7.01 -4.60 -1.48
C HIS A 49 -5.94 -4.94 -0.45
N ILE A 50 -5.19 -3.93 -0.03
CA ILE A 50 -4.35 -3.92 1.17
C ILE A 50 -4.89 -2.83 2.07
N ASP A 51 -5.13 -3.13 3.34
CA ASP A 51 -5.41 -2.13 4.37
C ASP A 51 -4.17 -1.93 5.24
N TYR A 52 -3.94 -0.69 5.65
CA TYR A 52 -2.82 -0.30 6.51
C TYR A 52 -3.35 0.38 7.77
N GLN A 53 -2.75 0.08 8.92
CA GLN A 53 -3.14 0.62 10.21
C GLN A 53 -1.93 1.25 10.90
N TYR A 54 -2.15 2.42 11.48
CA TYR A 54 -1.12 3.23 12.13
C TYR A 54 -1.49 3.46 13.59
N ASN A 55 -0.49 3.56 14.46
CA ASN A 55 -0.70 4.00 15.83
C ASN A 55 -0.85 5.54 15.89
N TYR A 56 -1.15 6.06 17.08
CA TYR A 56 -1.32 7.50 17.31
C TYR A 56 -0.04 8.33 17.06
N GLU A 57 1.13 7.70 17.08
CA GLU A 57 2.42 8.31 16.74
C GLU A 57 2.73 8.24 15.24
N ASN A 58 1.73 7.94 14.40
CA ASN A 58 1.85 7.90 12.96
C ASN A 58 2.79 6.79 12.43
N ARG A 59 2.92 5.68 13.17
CA ARG A 59 3.78 4.53 12.81
C ARG A 59 2.92 3.35 12.35
N LEU A 60 3.30 2.72 11.25
CA LEU A 60 2.62 1.54 10.70
C LEU A 60 2.70 0.38 11.70
N VAL A 61 1.56 -0.13 12.17
CA VAL A 61 1.48 -1.26 13.10
C VAL A 61 0.95 -2.53 12.46
N LYS A 62 0.19 -2.42 11.37
CA LYS A 62 -0.34 -3.57 10.65
C LYS A 62 -0.56 -3.25 9.18
N PHE A 63 -0.32 -4.22 8.30
CA PHE A 63 -0.99 -4.25 7.00
C PHE A 63 -1.52 -5.65 6.69
N GLU A 64 -2.61 -5.71 5.92
CA GLU A 64 -3.25 -6.96 5.49
C GLU A 64 -3.28 -7.01 3.96
N ASP A 65 -2.38 -7.78 3.35
CA ASP A 65 -2.31 -7.93 1.89
C ASP A 65 -3.31 -9.00 1.42
N LYS A 66 -4.43 -8.54 0.83
CA LYS A 66 -5.45 -9.41 0.23
C LYS A 66 -5.40 -9.36 -1.31
N ILE A 67 -4.37 -8.76 -1.89
CA ILE A 67 -4.16 -8.71 -3.33
C ILE A 67 -3.85 -10.11 -3.87
N LYS A 68 -4.59 -10.52 -4.91
CA LYS A 68 -4.24 -11.70 -5.71
C LYS A 68 -3.10 -11.31 -6.64
N HIS A 69 -1.87 -11.47 -6.16
CA HIS A 69 -0.69 -11.28 -7.00
C HIS A 69 -0.63 -12.41 -8.05
N PRO A 70 -0.19 -12.14 -9.28
CA PRO A 70 -0.06 -13.19 -10.30
C PRO A 70 0.97 -14.23 -9.85
N MET A 71 0.84 -15.48 -10.34
CA MET A 71 1.59 -16.65 -9.85
C MET A 71 3.12 -16.51 -9.95
N ASN A 72 3.63 -15.57 -10.75
CA ASN A 72 5.04 -15.26 -10.90
C ASN A 72 5.54 -14.14 -9.97
N CYS A 73 4.70 -13.62 -9.07
CA CYS A 73 5.09 -12.65 -8.05
C CYS A 73 5.37 -13.38 -6.74
N TRP A 74 6.57 -13.19 -6.17
CA TRP A 74 6.98 -13.75 -4.87
C TRP A 74 6.30 -13.07 -3.67
N ARG A 75 5.08 -12.56 -3.86
CA ARG A 75 4.30 -11.86 -2.84
C ARG A 75 3.00 -12.60 -2.65
N GLU A 76 2.95 -13.43 -1.62
CA GLU A 76 1.73 -14.08 -1.18
C GLU A 76 0.86 -13.11 -0.37
N LYS A 77 -0.40 -13.48 -0.14
CA LYS A 77 -1.23 -12.79 0.83
C LYS A 77 -0.60 -12.96 2.21
N GLU A 78 -0.39 -11.85 2.90
CA GLU A 78 0.17 -11.87 4.25
C GLU A 78 -0.42 -10.76 5.09
N THR A 79 -0.55 -11.04 6.39
CA THR A 79 -0.76 -10.02 7.40
C THR A 79 0.55 -9.81 8.13
N VAL A 80 1.00 -8.57 8.21
CA VAL A 80 2.24 -8.23 8.92
C VAL A 80 1.92 -7.26 10.04
N THR A 81 2.45 -7.54 11.23
CA THR A 81 2.37 -6.64 12.39
C THR A 81 3.75 -6.15 12.81
N TYR A 82 3.78 -4.94 13.35
CA TYR A 82 4.98 -4.30 13.87
C TYR A 82 4.79 -3.82 15.30
N SER A 83 5.84 -3.93 16.10
CA SER A 83 5.90 -3.34 17.44
C SER A 83 7.10 -2.41 17.55
N TYR A 84 6.95 -1.36 18.35
CA TYR A 84 7.93 -0.30 18.54
C TYR A 84 8.22 -0.14 20.03
N ASP A 85 9.46 0.23 20.36
CA ASP A 85 9.80 0.68 21.70
C ASP A 85 9.41 2.15 21.93
N ALA A 86 9.62 2.65 23.15
CA ALA A 86 9.30 4.01 23.54
C ALA A 86 10.11 5.10 22.78
N LEU A 87 11.24 4.73 22.17
CA LEU A 87 12.03 5.64 21.32
C LEU A 87 11.59 5.58 19.84
N GLY A 88 10.57 4.79 19.53
CA GLY A 88 10.04 4.61 18.18
C GLY A 88 10.86 3.70 17.28
N ARG A 89 11.82 2.94 17.83
CA ARG A 89 12.56 1.94 17.06
C ARG A 89 11.68 0.70 16.93
N ARG A 90 11.63 0.14 15.72
CA ARG A 90 10.92 -1.12 15.49
C ARG A 90 11.65 -2.27 16.19
N VAL A 91 10.96 -2.97 17.09
CA VAL A 91 11.52 -4.09 17.88
C VAL A 91 10.95 -5.44 17.48
N LYS A 92 9.83 -5.48 16.74
CA LYS A 92 9.22 -6.73 16.28
C LYS A 92 8.63 -6.58 14.88
N LYS A 93 8.70 -7.67 14.11
CA LYS A 93 7.97 -7.89 12.86
C LYS A 93 7.43 -9.33 12.91
N GLU A 94 6.14 -9.50 12.78
CA GLU A 94 5.51 -10.81 12.63
C GLU A 94 4.82 -10.89 11.29
N ILE A 95 4.88 -12.05 10.65
CA ILE A 95 4.29 -12.31 9.35
C ILE A 95 3.38 -13.53 9.52
N ASP A 96 2.09 -13.33 9.31
CA ASP A 96 1.11 -14.39 9.18
C ASP A 96 0.76 -14.55 7.70
N ARG A 97 1.21 -15.65 7.11
CA ARG A 97 0.83 -16.03 5.75
C ARG A 97 -0.37 -16.96 5.88
N SER A 98 -1.56 -16.42 5.64
CA SER A 98 -2.76 -17.25 5.57
C SER A 98 -2.66 -18.17 4.35
N GLY A 99 -2.08 -19.35 4.57
CA GLY A 99 -2.04 -20.45 3.62
C GLY A 99 -3.37 -21.21 3.68
N THR A 100 -4.24 -20.95 2.70
CA THR A 100 -5.32 -21.85 2.33
C THR A 100 -5.34 -21.98 0.82
#